data_AF-A0ABD0ZIF6-F1
#
_entry.id   AF-A0ABD0ZIF6-F1
#
_cell.length_a   1.000
_cell.length_b   1.000
_cell.length_c   1.000
_cell.angle_alpha   90.00
_cell.angle_beta   90.00
_cell.angle_gamma   90.00
#
_symmetry.space_group_name_H-M   'P 1'
#
loop_
_entity.id
_entity.type
_entity.pdbx_description
1 polymer ?
#
loop_
_entity_poly.entity_id
_entity_poly.type
_entity_poly.pdbx_seq_one_letter_code
_entity_poly.pdbx_strand_id
1 'polypeptide(L)'
;MHFSASSSSLSTWTTLITLTFLMLHSSKSSAQLTPTFYDNTCPSVFRIVRDTITNELRSDPRIAASILRLHFHDCFVNGCDASILLDNTTSFRTEKDAAPNANSARGFPVIDTMKAAVERACPRTVSCADMLTIAAQQSVNLAGGPSWRVPLGRRDSLQAFFDVANTNLPAPFFTLPQLKASFSNVGLNRPEDLVALSGGHTFGKNQCQFIMDRLYNFSNTGLPDPTLNTTYLQTLRGQCPRNGNQSVLVDFDLRTPTVFDNKYYVNLKEHKGLIQTDQELFSSPNATDTIPLVRSYADGTQKFFNAFVEAMNRMGNITPLTGTQGQIRQNCRVVNSNSLLHDMVEIVDFVTSM
;
A
#
# COMPACT_ATOMS: atom_id res chain seq x y z
N MET A 1 9.69 -9.03 82.12
CA MET A 1 8.63 -8.21 81.49
C MET A 1 9.07 -7.90 80.07
N HIS A 2 8.14 -8.12 79.13
CA HIS A 2 8.08 -7.69 77.73
C HIS A 2 9.23 -8.01 76.76
N PHE A 3 8.97 -9.06 75.96
CA PHE A 3 9.40 -9.16 74.57
C PHE A 3 8.85 -7.96 73.77
N SER A 4 9.68 -7.34 72.95
CA SER A 4 9.26 -6.47 71.85
C SER A 4 10.04 -6.88 70.62
N ALA A 5 9.45 -7.75 69.80
CA ALA A 5 9.98 -8.11 68.49
C ALA A 5 9.66 -6.97 67.51
N SER A 6 10.69 -6.50 66.78
CA SER A 6 10.58 -5.45 65.78
C SER A 6 9.81 -5.93 64.54
N SER A 7 8.50 -5.71 64.53
CA SER A 7 7.59 -6.05 63.43
C SER A 7 7.61 -5.06 62.26
N SER A 8 8.38 -3.97 62.34
CA SER A 8 8.31 -2.86 61.37
C SER A 8 9.18 -3.05 60.12
N SER A 9 10.22 -3.89 60.14
CA SER A 9 11.11 -4.07 58.98
C SER A 9 10.58 -5.05 57.93
N LEU A 10 9.72 -6.02 58.28
CA LEU A 10 9.19 -6.98 57.31
C LEU A 10 8.06 -6.37 56.44
N SER A 11 7.35 -5.37 56.99
CA SER A 11 6.24 -4.66 56.34
C SER A 11 6.70 -3.72 55.22
N THR A 12 7.88 -3.10 55.34
CA THR A 12 8.36 -2.11 54.37
C THR A 12 8.95 -2.77 53.12
N TRP A 13 9.58 -3.93 53.28
CA TRP A 13 10.15 -4.71 52.17
C TRP A 13 9.06 -5.37 51.31
N THR A 14 7.97 -5.82 51.92
CA THR A 14 6.80 -6.37 51.19
C THR A 14 6.05 -5.31 50.39
N THR A 15 5.95 -4.07 50.90
CA THR A 15 5.41 -2.93 50.12
C THR A 15 6.33 -2.49 48.97
N LEU A 16 7.66 -2.55 49.14
CA LEU A 16 8.60 -2.16 48.08
C LEU A 16 8.65 -3.18 46.93
N ILE A 17 8.52 -4.47 47.25
CA ILE A 17 8.47 -5.57 46.27
C ILE A 17 7.15 -5.56 45.48
N THR A 18 6.02 -5.22 46.12
CA THR A 18 4.73 -5.09 45.43
C THR A 18 4.68 -3.87 44.51
N LEU A 19 5.24 -2.72 44.92
CA LEU A 19 5.38 -1.53 44.06
C LEU A 19 6.30 -1.76 42.85
N THR A 20 7.39 -2.51 43.01
CA THR A 20 8.27 -2.88 41.89
C THR A 20 7.62 -3.88 40.93
N PHE A 21 6.84 -4.85 41.43
CA PHE A 21 6.02 -5.73 40.58
C PHE A 21 4.88 -4.99 39.85
N LEU A 22 4.28 -3.96 40.45
CA LEU A 22 3.29 -3.10 39.76
C LEU A 22 3.93 -2.20 38.68
N MET A 23 5.15 -1.71 38.89
CA MET A 23 5.89 -0.92 37.88
C MET A 23 6.39 -1.79 36.70
N LEU A 24 6.59 -3.09 36.91
CA LEU A 24 6.91 -4.09 35.88
C LEU A 24 5.68 -4.52 35.03
N HIS A 25 4.46 -4.06 35.39
CA HIS A 25 3.25 -4.19 34.57
C HIS A 25 2.99 -2.92 33.74
N SER A 26 4.03 -2.26 33.25
CA SER A 26 3.88 -1.37 32.10
C SER A 26 3.64 -2.25 30.88
N SER A 27 2.37 -2.64 30.67
CA SER A 27 1.92 -3.32 29.48
C SER A 27 2.40 -2.49 28.29
N LYS A 28 3.32 -3.03 27.48
CA LYS A 28 3.53 -2.53 26.12
C LYS A 28 2.26 -2.85 25.35
N SER A 29 1.23 -2.02 25.53
CA SER A 29 0.01 -2.07 24.75
C SER A 29 0.40 -1.66 23.33
N SER A 30 0.65 -2.65 22.47
CA SER A 30 0.69 -2.41 21.03
C SER A 30 -0.69 -1.89 20.64
N ALA A 31 -0.78 -0.64 20.18
CA ALA A 31 -2.06 -0.07 19.77
C ALA A 31 -2.50 -0.80 18.51
N GLN A 32 -3.43 -1.74 18.66
CA GLN A 32 -3.96 -2.52 17.53
C GLN A 32 -4.77 -1.62 16.60
N LEU A 33 -4.61 -1.81 15.30
CA LEU A 33 -5.43 -1.11 14.30
C LEU A 33 -6.90 -1.47 14.50
N THR A 34 -7.78 -0.46 14.45
CA THR A 34 -9.23 -0.63 14.60
C THR A 34 -9.98 0.18 13.55
N PRO A 35 -11.05 -0.36 12.93
CA PRO A 35 -11.82 0.39 11.95
C PRO A 35 -12.54 1.62 12.50
N THR A 36 -12.64 1.76 13.83
CA THR A 36 -13.35 2.87 14.50
C THR A 36 -12.40 3.94 15.05
N PHE A 37 -11.12 3.92 14.66
CA PHE A 37 -10.06 4.75 15.26
C PHE A 37 -10.36 6.26 15.20
N TYR A 38 -10.99 6.73 14.11
CA TYR A 38 -11.34 8.15 13.91
C TYR A 38 -12.83 8.46 14.10
N ASP A 39 -13.64 7.53 14.61
CA ASP A 39 -15.10 7.72 14.70
C ASP A 39 -15.48 8.95 15.55
N ASN A 40 -14.68 9.26 16.58
CA ASN A 40 -14.89 10.42 17.44
C ASN A 40 -14.04 11.63 17.06
N THR A 41 -12.81 11.41 16.57
CA THR A 41 -11.83 12.47 16.35
C THR A 41 -11.87 13.06 14.95
N CYS A 42 -12.30 12.28 13.95
CA CYS A 42 -12.54 12.75 12.59
C CYS A 42 -13.64 11.94 11.88
N PRO A 43 -14.91 12.03 12.34
CA PRO A 43 -16.03 11.24 11.79
C PRO A 43 -16.27 11.46 10.29
N SER A 44 -15.82 12.59 9.73
CA SER A 44 -15.98 12.93 8.32
C SER A 44 -14.88 12.41 7.39
N VAL A 45 -13.83 11.75 7.90
CA VAL A 45 -12.63 11.40 7.10
C VAL A 45 -12.98 10.59 5.85
N PHE A 46 -13.80 9.54 5.98
CA PHE A 46 -14.20 8.69 4.85
C PHE A 46 -14.98 9.47 3.77
N ARG A 47 -15.86 10.38 4.20
CA ARG A 47 -16.64 11.23 3.29
C ARG A 47 -15.73 12.21 2.54
N ILE A 48 -14.83 12.90 3.25
CA ILE A 48 -13.89 13.86 2.64
C ILE A 48 -13.03 13.16 1.58
N VAL A 49 -12.43 12.01 1.93
CA VAL A 49 -11.60 11.24 1.00
C VAL A 49 -12.42 10.78 -0.22
N ARG A 50 -13.62 10.24 -0.01
CA ARG A 50 -14.52 9.83 -1.09
C ARG A 50 -14.89 11.00 -2.01
N ASP A 51 -15.24 12.15 -1.46
CA ASP A 51 -15.63 13.34 -2.21
C ASP A 51 -14.46 13.85 -3.07
N THR A 52 -13.23 13.86 -2.53
CA THR A 52 -12.03 14.22 -3.30
C THR A 52 -11.82 13.28 -4.48
N ILE A 53 -11.88 11.96 -4.27
CA ILE A 53 -11.68 10.98 -5.35
C ILE A 53 -12.81 11.07 -6.38
N THR A 54 -14.06 11.24 -5.94
CA THR A 54 -15.23 11.37 -6.82
C THR A 54 -15.10 12.59 -7.74
N ASN A 55 -14.60 13.71 -7.20
CA ASN A 55 -14.38 14.91 -8.00
C ASN A 55 -13.24 14.70 -9.01
N GLU A 56 -12.14 14.09 -8.59
CA GLU A 56 -10.99 13.84 -9.47
C GLU A 56 -11.32 12.85 -10.59
N LEU A 57 -12.16 11.84 -10.33
CA LEU A 57 -12.63 10.88 -11.33
C LEU A 57 -13.33 11.52 -12.54
N ARG A 58 -13.82 12.76 -12.42
CA ARG A 58 -14.45 13.50 -13.53
C ARG A 58 -13.44 13.95 -14.58
N SER A 59 -12.22 14.26 -14.17
CA SER A 59 -11.11 14.69 -15.04
C SER A 59 -10.10 13.59 -15.31
N ASP A 60 -9.94 12.65 -14.36
CA ASP A 60 -9.00 11.53 -14.45
C ASP A 60 -9.67 10.21 -14.03
N PRO A 61 -10.26 9.46 -14.99
CA PRO A 61 -10.89 8.17 -14.69
C PRO A 61 -9.89 7.10 -14.22
N ARG A 62 -8.56 7.34 -14.32
CA ARG A 62 -7.52 6.41 -13.88
C ARG A 62 -7.14 6.61 -12.41
N ILE A 63 -7.63 7.66 -11.74
CA ILE A 63 -7.13 8.01 -10.40
C ILE A 63 -7.39 6.92 -9.37
N ALA A 64 -8.55 6.24 -9.43
CA ALA A 64 -8.89 5.17 -8.50
C ALA A 64 -7.87 4.01 -8.55
N ALA A 65 -7.52 3.55 -9.76
CA ALA A 65 -6.48 2.52 -9.94
C ALA A 65 -5.09 3.02 -9.48
N SER A 66 -4.80 4.29 -9.72
CA SER A 66 -3.52 4.90 -9.33
C SER A 66 -3.36 4.94 -7.79
N ILE A 67 -4.41 5.32 -7.07
CA ILE A 67 -4.41 5.38 -5.60
C ILE A 67 -4.31 3.98 -4.99
N LEU A 68 -5.04 2.99 -5.53
CA LEU A 68 -4.89 1.60 -5.08
C LEU A 68 -3.43 1.13 -5.21
N ARG A 69 -2.80 1.42 -6.36
CA ARG A 69 -1.38 1.08 -6.59
C ARG A 69 -0.44 1.82 -5.63
N LEU A 70 -0.70 3.10 -5.32
CA LEU A 70 0.11 3.83 -4.33
C LEU A 70 0.06 3.16 -2.95
N HIS A 71 -1.12 2.70 -2.51
CA HIS A 71 -1.24 1.99 -1.24
C HIS A 71 -0.53 0.63 -1.25
N PHE A 72 -0.63 -0.14 -2.34
CA PHE A 72 0.16 -1.37 -2.52
C PHE A 72 1.66 -1.09 -2.43
N HIS A 73 2.14 -0.05 -3.12
CA HIS A 73 3.56 0.31 -3.11
C HIS A 73 4.05 0.82 -1.75
N ASP A 74 3.20 1.54 -1.00
CA ASP A 74 3.48 1.92 0.38
C ASP A 74 3.68 0.67 1.25
N CYS A 75 2.67 -0.20 1.29
CA CYS A 75 2.68 -1.37 2.18
C CYS A 75 3.81 -2.38 1.90
N PHE A 76 4.32 -2.45 0.67
CA PHE A 76 5.42 -3.34 0.32
C PHE A 76 6.80 -2.78 0.69
N VAL A 77 6.88 -1.52 1.12
CA VAL A 77 8.13 -0.83 1.46
C VAL A 77 8.07 -0.35 2.91
N ASN A 78 8.69 -1.11 3.81
CA ASN A 78 8.67 -0.86 5.27
C ASN A 78 7.27 -0.93 5.94
N GLY A 79 6.25 -1.35 5.22
CA GLY A 79 4.87 -1.41 5.70
C GLY A 79 4.07 -0.17 5.32
N CYS A 80 2.80 -0.13 5.69
CA CYS A 80 1.92 0.97 5.27
C CYS A 80 2.16 2.21 6.16
N ASP A 81 3.23 2.95 5.91
CA ASP A 81 3.70 4.06 6.75
C ASP A 81 3.77 5.41 6.00
N ALA A 82 3.20 5.47 4.79
CA ALA A 82 3.21 6.61 3.87
C ALA A 82 4.61 7.10 3.47
N SER A 83 5.65 6.26 3.61
CA SER A 83 7.02 6.57 3.20
C SER A 83 7.12 6.93 1.71
N ILE A 84 6.34 6.26 0.86
CA ILE A 84 6.22 6.56 -0.58
C ILE A 84 5.81 8.00 -0.89
N LEU A 85 5.12 8.67 0.04
CA LEU A 85 4.61 10.02 -0.18
C LEU A 85 5.67 11.11 0.03
N LEU A 86 6.78 10.80 0.74
CA LEU A 86 7.85 11.75 1.00
C LEU A 86 8.58 12.17 -0.28
N ASP A 87 8.85 13.47 -0.39
CA ASP A 87 9.74 14.02 -1.40
C ASP A 87 11.21 13.94 -0.95
N ASN A 88 12.12 14.19 -1.88
CA ASN A 88 13.55 14.06 -1.66
C ASN A 88 14.07 15.06 -0.61
N THR A 89 15.06 14.66 0.19
CA THR A 89 15.72 15.53 1.17
C THR A 89 17.24 15.37 1.07
N THR A 90 18.00 16.11 1.89
CA THR A 90 19.45 15.95 1.98
C THR A 90 19.85 14.67 2.73
N SER A 91 18.97 14.07 3.52
CA SER A 91 19.27 12.89 4.37
C SER A 91 18.75 11.57 3.81
N PHE A 92 17.73 11.58 2.95
CA PHE A 92 17.22 10.37 2.31
C PHE A 92 16.67 10.64 0.91
N ARG A 93 16.73 9.61 0.06
CA ARG A 93 16.16 9.62 -1.30
C ARG A 93 14.69 9.20 -1.28
N THR A 94 13.86 9.91 -2.04
CA THR A 94 12.45 9.54 -2.22
C THR A 94 12.29 8.19 -2.93
N GLU A 95 11.30 7.41 -2.52
CA GLU A 95 10.89 6.18 -3.21
C GLU A 95 10.26 6.45 -4.57
N LYS A 96 9.80 7.69 -4.84
CA LYS A 96 9.19 8.07 -6.12
C LYS A 96 10.15 7.87 -7.29
N ASP A 97 11.46 7.89 -7.03
CA ASP A 97 12.51 7.65 -8.01
C ASP A 97 12.88 6.17 -8.17
N ALA A 98 12.38 5.27 -7.31
CA ALA A 98 12.66 3.84 -7.44
C ALA A 98 12.13 3.33 -8.78
N ALA A 99 12.80 2.34 -9.40
CA ALA A 99 12.47 1.88 -10.74
C ALA A 99 10.98 1.49 -10.93
N PRO A 100 10.28 0.87 -9.94
CA PRO A 100 8.86 0.57 -10.05
C PRO A 100 7.92 1.80 -9.93
N ASN A 101 8.43 2.92 -9.41
CA ASN A 101 7.71 4.17 -9.16
C ASN A 101 8.00 5.25 -10.21
N ALA A 102 9.25 5.40 -10.62
CA ALA A 102 9.70 6.43 -11.55
C ALA A 102 8.93 6.34 -12.87
N ASN A 103 8.37 7.47 -13.33
CA ASN A 103 7.55 7.54 -14.54
C ASN A 103 6.40 6.51 -14.58
N SER A 104 5.87 6.13 -13.41
CA SER A 104 4.88 5.06 -13.27
C SER A 104 3.85 5.35 -12.17
N ALA A 105 4.29 5.50 -10.92
CA ALA A 105 3.44 5.89 -9.81
C ALA A 105 2.89 7.31 -10.01
N ARG A 106 1.61 7.53 -9.69
CA ARG A 106 0.91 8.80 -9.92
C ARG A 106 -0.25 8.98 -8.94
N GLY A 107 -0.78 10.20 -8.87
CA GLY A 107 -1.89 10.56 -7.99
C GLY A 107 -1.47 11.32 -6.72
N PHE A 108 -0.17 11.56 -6.52
CA PHE A 108 0.35 12.30 -5.35
C PHE A 108 -0.35 13.65 -5.10
N PRO A 109 -0.62 14.51 -6.10
CA PRO A 109 -1.35 15.77 -5.86
C PRO A 109 -2.79 15.59 -5.34
N VAL A 110 -3.43 14.48 -5.70
CA VAL A 110 -4.78 14.15 -5.22
C VAL A 110 -4.72 13.74 -3.75
N ILE A 111 -3.66 13.02 -3.36
CA ILE A 111 -3.35 12.70 -1.96
C ILE A 111 -3.11 14.00 -1.15
N ASP A 112 -2.39 14.98 -1.71
CA ASP A 112 -2.22 16.29 -1.06
C ASP A 112 -3.55 17.03 -0.90
N THR A 113 -4.40 16.99 -1.93
CA THR A 113 -5.72 17.66 -1.93
C THR A 113 -6.63 17.09 -0.85
N MET A 114 -6.72 15.76 -0.74
CA MET A 114 -7.49 15.13 0.33
C MET A 114 -6.86 15.41 1.70
N LYS A 115 -5.52 15.42 1.81
CA LYS A 115 -4.85 15.74 3.08
C LYS A 115 -5.18 17.13 3.56
N ALA A 116 -5.08 18.13 2.69
CA ALA A 116 -5.43 19.51 3.01
C ALA A 116 -6.92 19.66 3.40
N ALA A 117 -7.82 18.88 2.78
CA ALA A 117 -9.23 18.86 3.16
C ALA A 117 -9.45 18.21 4.54
N VAL A 118 -8.76 17.09 4.83
CA VAL A 118 -8.82 16.41 6.12
C VAL A 118 -8.21 17.27 7.23
N GLU A 119 -7.05 17.91 7.02
CA GLU A 119 -6.43 18.79 8.01
C GLU A 119 -7.28 20.03 8.34
N ARG A 120 -8.05 20.54 7.37
CA ARG A 120 -9.02 21.63 7.63
C ARG A 120 -10.18 21.17 8.52
N ALA A 121 -10.63 19.93 8.38
CA ALA A 121 -11.74 19.39 9.15
C ALA A 121 -11.32 18.85 10.52
N CYS A 122 -10.14 18.22 10.58
CA CYS A 122 -9.64 17.48 11.72
C CYS A 122 -8.11 17.71 11.86
N PRO A 123 -7.67 18.90 12.31
CA PRO A 123 -6.26 19.25 12.34
C PRO A 123 -5.42 18.22 13.09
N ARG A 124 -4.27 17.83 12.51
CA ARG A 124 -3.23 16.97 13.12
C ARG A 124 -3.76 15.64 13.66
N THR A 125 -4.83 15.12 13.07
CA THR A 125 -5.55 13.94 13.59
C THR A 125 -5.31 12.69 12.75
N VAL A 126 -5.46 12.78 11.42
CA VAL A 126 -5.40 11.62 10.52
C VAL A 126 -4.02 11.53 9.88
N SER A 127 -3.32 10.41 10.05
CA SER A 127 -2.03 10.17 9.40
C SER A 127 -2.17 10.06 7.88
N CYS A 128 -1.10 10.36 7.15
CA CYS A 128 -1.07 10.13 5.70
C CYS A 128 -1.19 8.63 5.36
N ALA A 129 -0.64 7.75 6.18
CA ALA A 129 -0.74 6.29 6.04
C ALA A 129 -2.21 5.81 6.08
N ASP A 130 -2.97 6.24 7.09
CA ASP A 130 -4.39 5.89 7.17
C ASP A 130 -5.21 6.57 6.07
N MET A 131 -4.89 7.82 5.72
CA MET A 131 -5.57 8.51 4.64
C MET A 131 -5.39 7.79 3.29
N LEU A 132 -4.18 7.31 2.97
CA LEU A 132 -3.91 6.52 1.76
C LEU A 132 -4.63 5.16 1.80
N THR A 133 -4.70 4.52 2.98
CA THR A 133 -5.46 3.27 3.18
C THR A 133 -6.96 3.47 2.92
N ILE A 134 -7.55 4.54 3.46
CA ILE A 134 -8.96 4.92 3.21
C ILE A 134 -9.16 5.23 1.72
N ALA A 135 -8.23 5.96 1.11
CA ALA A 135 -8.32 6.35 -0.29
C ALA A 135 -8.28 5.14 -1.23
N ALA A 136 -7.47 4.12 -0.94
CA ALA A 136 -7.46 2.87 -1.69
C ALA A 136 -8.79 2.12 -1.59
N GLN A 137 -9.36 2.00 -0.38
CA GLN A 137 -10.67 1.37 -0.18
C GLN A 137 -11.79 2.11 -0.92
N GLN A 138 -11.83 3.44 -0.80
CA GLN A 138 -12.84 4.27 -1.49
C GLN A 138 -12.67 4.21 -3.00
N SER A 139 -11.44 4.14 -3.51
CA SER A 139 -11.15 4.00 -4.94
C SER A 139 -11.70 2.69 -5.51
N VAL A 140 -11.50 1.58 -4.80
CA VAL A 140 -12.06 0.26 -5.18
C VAL A 140 -13.59 0.31 -5.18
N ASN A 141 -14.19 0.88 -4.14
CA ASN A 141 -15.65 0.96 -4.06
C ASN A 141 -16.26 1.89 -5.13
N LEU A 142 -15.65 3.04 -5.40
CA LEU A 142 -16.11 3.98 -6.44
C LEU A 142 -15.99 3.38 -7.84
N ALA A 143 -15.06 2.45 -8.05
CA ALA A 143 -14.93 1.68 -9.30
C ALA A 143 -15.92 0.50 -9.40
N GLY A 144 -16.83 0.31 -8.44
CA GLY A 144 -17.83 -0.78 -8.44
C GLY A 144 -17.44 -2.01 -7.62
N GLY A 145 -16.28 -1.97 -6.94
CA GLY A 145 -15.80 -3.04 -6.08
C GLY A 145 -16.46 -3.09 -4.69
N PRO A 146 -15.99 -3.98 -3.81
CA PRO A 146 -16.57 -4.16 -2.48
C PRO A 146 -16.43 -2.91 -1.62
N SER A 147 -17.32 -2.78 -0.64
CA SER A 147 -17.22 -1.83 0.46
C SER A 147 -16.86 -2.55 1.74
N TRP A 148 -15.91 -2.02 2.50
CA TRP A 148 -15.53 -2.56 3.81
C TRP A 148 -14.93 -1.45 4.68
N ARG A 149 -14.90 -1.68 6.00
CA ARG A 149 -14.19 -0.78 6.92
C ARG A 149 -12.75 -1.26 7.07
N VAL A 150 -11.80 -0.42 6.64
CA VAL A 150 -10.37 -0.68 6.83
C VAL A 150 -9.98 -0.51 8.29
N PRO A 151 -9.10 -1.35 8.87
CA PRO A 151 -8.46 -1.07 10.15
C PRO A 151 -7.59 0.20 10.05
N LEU A 152 -7.64 1.06 11.08
CA LEU A 152 -6.99 2.37 11.13
C LEU A 152 -6.22 2.56 12.44
N GLY A 153 -5.38 3.59 12.50
CA GLY A 153 -4.47 3.88 13.62
C GLY A 153 -2.99 3.83 13.23
N ARG A 154 -2.67 3.77 11.93
CA ARG A 154 -1.30 3.83 11.43
C ARG A 154 -0.74 5.23 11.61
N ARG A 155 0.58 5.31 11.69
CA ARG A 155 1.34 6.57 11.79
C ARG A 155 2.35 6.66 10.68
N ASP A 156 2.78 7.88 10.43
CA ASP A 156 3.64 8.20 9.30
C ASP A 156 5.12 8.01 9.62
N SER A 157 5.85 7.51 8.63
CA SER A 157 7.29 7.33 8.69
C SER A 157 8.04 8.66 8.87
N LEU A 158 9.31 8.54 9.27
CA LEU A 158 10.23 9.67 9.44
C LEU A 158 11.27 9.75 8.29
N GLN A 159 11.21 8.83 7.34
CA GLN A 159 12.11 8.76 6.18
C GLN A 159 11.47 7.89 5.08
N ALA A 160 12.01 8.01 3.86
CA ALA A 160 11.68 7.15 2.73
C ALA A 160 12.76 6.07 2.52
N PHE A 161 12.41 4.99 1.83
CA PHE A 161 13.26 3.80 1.69
C PHE A 161 13.50 3.41 0.22
N PHE A 162 14.16 4.30 -0.54
CA PHE A 162 14.43 4.11 -1.98
C PHE A 162 15.02 2.72 -2.34
N ASP A 163 16.03 2.23 -1.62
CA ASP A 163 16.66 0.94 -1.93
C ASP A 163 15.75 -0.26 -1.61
N VAL A 164 14.95 -0.14 -0.54
CA VAL A 164 13.94 -1.15 -0.18
C VAL A 164 12.85 -1.20 -1.25
N ALA A 165 12.42 -0.05 -1.78
CA ALA A 165 11.47 0.02 -2.88
C ALA A 165 11.98 -0.68 -4.16
N ASN A 166 13.25 -0.52 -4.51
CA ASN A 166 13.84 -1.23 -5.65
C ASN A 166 13.97 -2.75 -5.44
N THR A 167 14.03 -3.20 -4.18
CA THR A 167 14.21 -4.61 -3.83
C THR A 167 12.89 -5.34 -3.63
N ASN A 168 11.93 -4.73 -2.93
CA ASN A 168 10.71 -5.40 -2.48
C ASN A 168 9.59 -5.39 -3.51
N LEU A 169 9.48 -4.35 -4.33
CA LEU A 169 8.37 -4.20 -5.27
C LEU A 169 8.55 -5.17 -6.45
N PRO A 170 7.55 -6.03 -6.72
CA PRO A 170 7.67 -7.06 -7.75
C PRO A 170 7.69 -6.45 -9.15
N ALA A 171 8.54 -6.99 -10.02
CA ALA A 171 8.62 -6.57 -11.41
C ALA A 171 7.63 -7.34 -12.30
N PRO A 172 7.16 -6.76 -13.43
CA PRO A 172 6.13 -7.38 -14.28
C PRO A 172 6.61 -8.61 -15.05
N PHE A 173 7.92 -8.90 -15.03
CA PHE A 173 8.59 -10.02 -15.69
C PHE A 173 9.03 -11.12 -14.71
N PHE A 174 8.58 -11.06 -13.44
CA PHE A 174 8.83 -12.13 -12.48
C PHE A 174 8.13 -13.42 -12.89
N THR A 175 8.82 -14.54 -12.67
CA THR A 175 8.21 -15.88 -12.64
C THR A 175 7.31 -16.04 -11.41
N LEU A 176 6.38 -17.00 -11.43
CA LEU A 176 5.51 -17.24 -10.27
C LEU A 176 6.27 -17.50 -8.94
N PRO A 177 7.37 -18.28 -8.90
CA PRO A 177 8.16 -18.43 -7.66
C PRO A 177 8.76 -17.12 -7.15
N GLN A 178 9.27 -16.26 -8.04
CA GLN A 178 9.79 -14.94 -7.65
C GLN A 178 8.69 -14.04 -7.10
N LEU A 179 7.50 -14.10 -7.71
CA LEU A 179 6.34 -13.33 -7.26
C LEU A 179 5.85 -13.80 -5.88
N LYS A 180 5.76 -15.11 -5.64
CA LYS A 180 5.47 -15.68 -4.32
C LYS A 180 6.51 -15.27 -3.27
N ALA A 181 7.80 -15.29 -3.63
CA ALA A 181 8.87 -14.88 -2.75
C ALA A 181 8.79 -13.39 -2.37
N SER A 182 8.48 -12.51 -3.33
CA SER A 182 8.26 -11.07 -3.08
C SER A 182 7.12 -10.82 -2.11
N PHE A 183 5.99 -11.53 -2.25
CA PHE A 183 4.86 -11.43 -1.31
C PHE A 183 5.21 -11.98 0.09
N SER A 184 5.90 -13.11 0.14
CA SER A 184 6.34 -13.72 1.40
C SER A 184 7.34 -12.84 2.16
N ASN A 185 8.22 -12.13 1.45
CA ASN A 185 9.20 -11.21 2.03
C ASN A 185 8.56 -10.06 2.85
N VAL A 186 7.33 -9.67 2.51
CA VAL A 186 6.56 -8.65 3.26
C VAL A 186 5.52 -9.25 4.20
N GLY A 187 5.54 -10.57 4.41
CA GLY A 187 4.66 -11.31 5.31
C GLY A 187 3.34 -11.79 4.69
N LEU A 188 3.17 -11.67 3.37
CA LEU A 188 2.01 -12.19 2.64
C LEU A 188 2.30 -13.60 2.10
N ASN A 189 2.22 -14.60 2.98
CA ASN A 189 2.66 -15.96 2.67
C ASN A 189 1.62 -16.85 1.94
N ARG A 190 0.37 -16.40 1.78
CA ARG A 190 -0.70 -17.26 1.24
C ARG A 190 -0.86 -17.05 -0.26
N PRO A 191 -1.08 -18.12 -1.06
CA PRO A 191 -1.42 -17.98 -2.48
C PRO A 191 -2.66 -17.09 -2.71
N GLU A 192 -3.64 -17.13 -1.80
CA GLU A 192 -4.82 -16.27 -1.82
C GLU A 192 -4.47 -14.78 -1.83
N ASP A 193 -3.41 -14.40 -1.12
CA ASP A 193 -2.97 -13.00 -1.03
C ASP A 193 -2.51 -12.51 -2.38
N LEU A 194 -1.64 -13.31 -3.00
CA LEU A 194 -1.11 -13.04 -4.31
C LEU A 194 -2.23 -12.98 -5.34
N VAL A 195 -3.04 -14.04 -5.45
CA VAL A 195 -4.06 -14.12 -6.49
C VAL A 195 -5.16 -13.06 -6.30
N ALA A 196 -5.56 -12.77 -5.06
CA ALA A 196 -6.57 -11.75 -4.80
C ALA A 196 -6.02 -10.34 -5.07
N LEU A 197 -4.83 -9.99 -4.57
CA LEU A 197 -4.26 -8.64 -4.76
C LEU A 197 -3.87 -8.36 -6.21
N SER A 198 -3.47 -9.39 -6.98
CA SER A 198 -3.31 -9.28 -8.44
C SER A 198 -4.62 -8.92 -9.15
N GLY A 199 -5.78 -9.20 -8.55
CA GLY A 199 -7.08 -8.70 -9.00
C GLY A 199 -7.19 -7.18 -9.04
N GLY A 200 -6.27 -6.44 -8.41
CA GLY A 200 -6.10 -5.00 -8.60
C GLY A 200 -5.83 -4.60 -10.07
N HIS A 201 -5.40 -5.52 -10.93
CA HIS A 201 -5.30 -5.33 -12.38
C HIS A 201 -6.63 -5.51 -13.14
N THR A 202 -7.78 -5.59 -12.46
CA THR A 202 -9.09 -5.54 -13.13
C THR A 202 -9.42 -4.18 -13.74
N PHE A 203 -8.61 -3.15 -13.47
CA PHE A 203 -8.77 -1.79 -13.96
C PHE A 203 -7.40 -1.08 -14.02
N GLY A 204 -7.37 0.09 -14.64
CA GLY A 204 -6.15 0.89 -14.76
C GLY A 204 -5.32 0.53 -15.99
N LYS A 205 -4.13 1.11 -16.09
CA LYS A 205 -3.31 1.08 -17.30
C LYS A 205 -1.89 0.60 -17.02
N ASN A 206 -1.30 -0.01 -18.04
CA ASN A 206 0.07 -0.46 -18.13
C ASN A 206 0.77 0.22 -19.31
N GLN A 207 2.07 0.49 -19.21
CA GLN A 207 2.85 1.00 -20.34
C GLN A 207 3.32 -0.15 -21.26
N CYS A 208 3.34 0.10 -22.57
CA CYS A 208 3.83 -0.87 -23.55
C CYS A 208 5.21 -1.45 -23.22
N GLN A 209 6.12 -0.67 -22.63
CA GLN A 209 7.47 -1.12 -22.23
C GLN A 209 7.44 -2.42 -21.41
N PHE A 210 6.42 -2.64 -20.60
CA PHE A 210 6.32 -3.80 -19.71
C PHE A 210 5.77 -5.07 -20.37
N ILE A 211 5.41 -5.01 -21.65
CA ILE A 211 4.92 -6.16 -22.42
C ILE A 211 5.70 -6.41 -23.71
N MET A 212 6.63 -5.54 -24.10
CA MET A 212 7.36 -5.66 -25.38
C MET A 212 8.02 -7.04 -25.56
N ASP A 213 8.63 -7.59 -24.51
CA ASP A 213 9.25 -8.91 -24.54
C ASP A 213 8.21 -9.99 -24.86
N ARG A 214 7.06 -9.97 -24.17
CA ARG A 214 5.95 -10.91 -24.45
C ARG A 214 5.42 -10.80 -25.87
N LEU A 215 5.46 -9.62 -26.46
CA LEU A 215 4.94 -9.39 -27.82
C LEU A 215 5.92 -9.82 -28.91
N TYR A 216 7.23 -9.80 -28.67
CA TYR A 216 8.22 -9.84 -29.74
C TYR A 216 9.44 -10.74 -29.54
N ASN A 217 9.91 -10.94 -28.31
CA ASN A 217 11.14 -11.68 -28.03
C ASN A 217 11.13 -12.20 -26.59
N PHE A 218 10.18 -13.07 -26.27
CA PHE A 218 9.97 -13.55 -24.92
C PHE A 218 11.12 -14.47 -24.52
N SER A 219 11.81 -14.13 -23.43
CA SER A 219 12.95 -14.91 -22.91
C SER A 219 14.03 -15.19 -23.96
N ASN A 220 14.32 -14.22 -24.83
CA ASN A 220 15.32 -14.32 -25.91
C ASN A 220 15.06 -15.42 -26.95
N THR A 221 13.81 -15.87 -27.10
CA THR A 221 13.43 -16.92 -28.06
C THR A 221 13.26 -16.41 -29.50
N GLY A 222 13.24 -15.10 -29.70
CA GLY A 222 12.87 -14.46 -30.97
C GLY A 222 11.37 -14.54 -31.30
N LEU A 223 10.56 -15.09 -30.39
CA LEU A 223 9.12 -15.35 -30.56
C LEU A 223 8.30 -14.65 -29.45
N PRO A 224 7.00 -14.41 -29.65
CA PRO A 224 6.12 -13.96 -28.57
C PRO A 224 5.96 -15.02 -27.48
N ASP A 225 5.51 -14.59 -26.30
CA ASP A 225 5.16 -15.47 -25.18
C ASP A 225 4.08 -16.49 -25.62
N PRO A 226 4.34 -17.81 -25.54
CA PRO A 226 3.38 -18.81 -25.98
C PRO A 226 2.13 -18.89 -25.09
N THR A 227 2.15 -18.30 -23.89
CA THR A 227 1.01 -18.24 -22.97
C THR A 227 0.08 -17.06 -23.25
N LEU A 228 0.40 -16.20 -24.23
CA LEU A 228 -0.44 -15.09 -24.66
C LEU A 228 -1.33 -15.51 -25.83
N ASN A 229 -2.64 -15.30 -25.68
CA ASN A 229 -3.64 -15.58 -26.71
C ASN A 229 -3.27 -14.88 -28.02
N THR A 230 -3.22 -15.62 -29.13
CA THR A 230 -2.71 -15.12 -30.41
C THR A 230 -3.57 -14.03 -31.04
N THR A 231 -4.87 -14.01 -30.79
CA THR A 231 -5.77 -12.92 -31.25
C THR A 231 -5.51 -11.66 -30.43
N TYR A 232 -5.38 -11.80 -29.11
CA TYR A 232 -5.06 -10.67 -28.25
C TYR A 232 -3.64 -10.14 -28.50
N LEU A 233 -2.67 -11.00 -28.80
CA LEU A 233 -1.33 -10.64 -29.25
C LEU A 233 -1.38 -9.68 -30.45
N GLN A 234 -2.22 -9.96 -31.47
CA GLN A 234 -2.33 -9.05 -32.62
C GLN A 234 -2.91 -7.69 -32.22
N THR A 235 -3.88 -7.68 -31.30
CA THR A 235 -4.44 -6.43 -30.75
C THR A 235 -3.35 -5.62 -30.03
N LEU A 236 -2.59 -6.27 -29.15
CA LEU A 236 -1.51 -5.62 -28.39
C LEU A 236 -0.37 -5.16 -29.30
N ARG A 237 -0.02 -5.90 -30.36
CA ARG A 237 0.98 -5.46 -31.34
C ARG A 237 0.53 -4.23 -32.14
N GLY A 238 -0.77 -4.08 -32.37
CA GLY A 238 -1.33 -2.87 -32.98
C GLY A 238 -1.22 -1.64 -32.06
N GLN A 239 -1.40 -1.83 -30.75
CA GLN A 239 -1.30 -0.76 -29.74
C GLN A 239 0.16 -0.45 -29.36
N CYS A 240 1.02 -1.46 -29.34
CA CYS A 240 2.42 -1.39 -28.91
C CYS A 240 3.34 -1.92 -30.02
N PRO A 241 3.51 -1.21 -31.15
CA PRO A 241 4.34 -1.67 -32.26
C PRO A 241 5.82 -1.75 -31.85
N ARG A 242 6.59 -2.67 -32.47
CA ARG A 242 7.98 -3.01 -32.09
C ARG A 242 8.91 -1.81 -31.91
N ASN A 243 8.78 -0.79 -32.77
CA ASN A 243 9.57 0.46 -32.73
C ASN A 243 8.71 1.67 -32.35
N GLY A 244 7.60 1.44 -31.64
CA GLY A 244 6.66 2.48 -31.20
C GLY A 244 7.08 3.17 -29.92
N ASN A 245 6.28 4.16 -29.51
CA ASN A 245 6.42 4.79 -28.21
C ASN A 245 6.03 3.82 -27.09
N GLN A 246 7.01 3.41 -26.29
CA GLN A 246 6.80 2.41 -25.23
C GLN A 246 6.10 2.96 -23.98
N SER A 247 5.90 4.28 -23.88
CA SER A 247 5.10 4.91 -22.82
C SER A 247 3.60 4.94 -23.14
N VAL A 248 3.17 4.47 -24.32
CA VAL A 248 1.75 4.30 -24.65
C VAL A 248 1.08 3.41 -23.60
N LEU A 249 -0.12 3.81 -23.20
CA LEU A 249 -0.90 3.14 -22.17
C LEU A 249 -1.91 2.18 -22.78
N VAL A 250 -1.90 0.94 -22.30
CA VAL A 250 -2.90 -0.09 -22.60
C VAL A 250 -3.63 -0.48 -21.31
N ASP A 251 -4.87 -0.95 -21.46
CA ASP A 251 -5.69 -1.37 -20.33
C ASP A 251 -5.25 -2.73 -19.79
N PHE A 252 -5.15 -2.86 -18.45
CA PHE A 252 -4.89 -4.17 -17.83
C PHE A 252 -6.02 -5.15 -18.12
N ASP A 253 -7.27 -4.71 -18.00
CA ASP A 253 -8.45 -5.49 -18.32
C ASP A 253 -9.07 -5.03 -19.64
N LEU A 254 -9.02 -5.90 -20.65
CA LEU A 254 -9.64 -5.67 -21.95
C LEU A 254 -11.18 -5.76 -21.95
N ARG A 255 -11.80 -6.26 -20.88
CA ARG A 255 -13.26 -6.43 -20.79
C ARG A 255 -13.93 -5.21 -20.19
N THR A 256 -13.41 -4.74 -19.07
CA THR A 256 -14.03 -3.70 -18.24
C THR A 256 -12.97 -2.74 -17.67
N PRO A 257 -12.31 -1.93 -18.52
CA PRO A 257 -11.04 -1.28 -18.17
C PRO A 257 -11.01 -0.33 -16.96
N THR A 258 -12.19 0.11 -16.50
CA THR A 258 -12.35 1.06 -15.40
C THR A 258 -13.22 0.54 -14.27
N VAL A 259 -13.74 -0.69 -14.37
CA VAL A 259 -14.62 -1.28 -13.37
C VAL A 259 -13.84 -2.27 -12.53
N PHE A 260 -14.03 -2.19 -11.21
CA PHE A 260 -13.45 -3.15 -10.28
C PHE A 260 -14.37 -4.39 -10.18
N ASP A 261 -14.09 -5.42 -10.96
CA ASP A 261 -14.86 -6.68 -10.96
C ASP A 261 -13.95 -7.92 -11.12
N ASN A 262 -14.52 -9.07 -11.45
CA ASN A 262 -13.76 -10.32 -11.57
C ASN A 262 -13.34 -10.67 -13.02
N LYS A 263 -13.49 -9.77 -13.99
CA LYS A 263 -13.14 -10.04 -15.40
C LYS A 263 -11.66 -10.22 -15.62
N TYR A 264 -10.82 -9.63 -14.76
CA TYR A 264 -9.39 -9.96 -14.69
C TYR A 264 -9.13 -11.48 -14.71
N TYR A 265 -9.80 -12.25 -13.86
CA TYR A 265 -9.60 -13.70 -13.78
C TYR A 265 -10.17 -14.46 -14.98
N VAL A 266 -11.24 -13.93 -15.60
CA VAL A 266 -11.78 -14.47 -16.85
C VAL A 266 -10.75 -14.30 -17.97
N ASN A 267 -10.01 -13.19 -18.00
CA ASN A 267 -8.92 -12.97 -18.96
C ASN A 267 -7.83 -14.04 -18.80
N LEU A 268 -7.42 -14.34 -17.57
CA LEU A 268 -6.35 -15.32 -17.32
C LEU A 268 -6.69 -16.71 -17.84
N LYS A 269 -7.94 -17.16 -17.63
CA LYS A 269 -8.48 -18.44 -18.16
C LYS A 269 -8.41 -18.53 -19.68
N GLU A 270 -8.40 -17.39 -20.37
CA GLU A 270 -8.39 -17.29 -21.83
C GLU A 270 -7.02 -16.89 -22.39
N HIS A 271 -5.95 -16.94 -21.58
CA HIS A 271 -4.60 -16.52 -21.97
C HIS A 271 -4.50 -15.03 -22.32
N LYS A 272 -5.30 -14.19 -21.67
CA LYS A 272 -5.40 -12.74 -21.91
C LYS A 272 -4.94 -11.88 -20.73
N GLY A 273 -4.18 -12.45 -19.79
CA GLY A 273 -3.43 -11.64 -18.81
C GLY A 273 -2.43 -10.74 -19.51
N LEU A 274 -2.37 -9.46 -19.14
CA LEU A 274 -1.64 -8.45 -19.90
C LEU A 274 -0.12 -8.55 -19.70
N ILE A 275 0.33 -8.53 -18.46
CA ILE A 275 1.76 -8.66 -18.12
C ILE A 275 2.08 -10.12 -17.80
N GLN A 276 3.37 -10.47 -17.75
CA GLN A 276 3.78 -11.87 -17.56
C GLN A 276 3.29 -12.39 -16.21
N THR A 277 3.49 -11.61 -15.15
CA THR A 277 3.07 -11.98 -13.78
C THR A 277 1.57 -12.24 -13.65
N ASP A 278 0.72 -11.63 -14.47
CA ASP A 278 -0.70 -11.95 -14.52
C ASP A 278 -0.92 -13.37 -15.06
N GLN A 279 -0.33 -13.67 -16.22
CA GLN A 279 -0.56 -14.95 -16.89
C GLN A 279 0.14 -16.11 -16.17
N GLU A 280 1.23 -15.85 -15.45
CA GLU A 280 1.91 -16.80 -14.58
C GLU A 280 0.96 -17.40 -13.51
N LEU A 281 -0.01 -16.63 -13.00
CA LEU A 281 -0.97 -17.13 -11.99
C LEU A 281 -1.81 -18.32 -12.51
N PHE A 282 -1.97 -18.44 -13.83
CA PHE A 282 -2.79 -19.48 -14.46
C PHE A 282 -2.00 -20.44 -15.35
N SER A 283 -0.84 -20.03 -15.87
CA SER A 283 -0.09 -20.78 -16.89
C SER A 283 1.29 -21.22 -16.45
N SER A 284 1.77 -20.80 -15.27
CA SER A 284 3.07 -21.23 -14.76
C SER A 284 3.06 -22.74 -14.44
N PRO A 285 4.17 -23.47 -14.66
CA PRO A 285 4.35 -24.83 -14.14
C PRO A 285 4.21 -24.92 -12.61
N ASN A 286 4.39 -23.80 -11.89
CA ASN A 286 4.26 -23.72 -10.44
C ASN A 286 2.90 -23.18 -9.96
N ALA A 287 1.90 -23.12 -10.85
CA ALA A 287 0.58 -22.55 -10.59
C ALA A 287 -0.44 -23.55 -9.99
N THR A 288 0.00 -24.69 -9.48
CA THR A 288 -0.88 -25.74 -8.93
C THR A 288 -1.81 -25.21 -7.82
N ASP A 289 -1.31 -24.29 -6.99
CA ASP A 289 -2.04 -23.63 -5.90
C ASP A 289 -2.76 -22.33 -6.31
N THR A 290 -2.35 -21.68 -7.41
CA THR A 290 -2.98 -20.44 -7.89
C THR A 290 -4.10 -20.68 -8.91
N ILE A 291 -4.00 -21.71 -9.77
CA ILE A 291 -5.02 -22.04 -10.77
C ILE A 291 -6.42 -22.24 -10.14
N PRO A 292 -6.59 -23.00 -9.04
CA PRO A 292 -7.90 -23.18 -8.41
C PRO A 292 -8.50 -21.86 -7.92
N LEU A 293 -7.66 -20.95 -7.40
CA LEU A 293 -8.08 -19.63 -6.93
C LEU A 293 -8.52 -18.74 -8.10
N VAL A 294 -7.73 -18.68 -9.18
CA VAL A 294 -8.09 -17.96 -10.41
C VAL A 294 -9.42 -18.45 -10.96
N ARG A 295 -9.66 -19.77 -11.02
CA ARG A 295 -10.95 -20.34 -11.44
C ARG A 295 -12.07 -19.93 -10.50
N SER A 296 -11.87 -20.08 -9.19
CA SER A 296 -12.86 -19.72 -8.18
C SER A 296 -13.29 -18.26 -8.27
N TYR A 297 -12.34 -17.34 -8.47
CA TYR A 297 -12.61 -15.90 -8.56
C TYR A 297 -13.22 -15.52 -9.91
N ALA A 298 -12.84 -16.16 -11.01
CA ALA A 298 -13.49 -16.00 -12.32
C ALA A 298 -14.96 -16.44 -12.30
N ASP A 299 -15.26 -17.52 -11.56
CA ASP A 299 -16.60 -18.13 -11.53
C ASP A 299 -17.54 -17.45 -10.52
N GLY A 300 -17.05 -16.53 -9.67
CA GLY A 300 -17.90 -15.82 -8.70
C GLY A 300 -17.34 -14.50 -8.18
N THR A 301 -18.00 -13.40 -8.51
CA THR A 301 -17.64 -12.04 -8.06
C THR A 301 -17.57 -11.91 -6.54
N GLN A 302 -18.52 -12.51 -5.80
CA GLN A 302 -18.49 -12.47 -4.33
C GLN A 302 -17.28 -13.21 -3.74
N LYS A 303 -16.85 -14.31 -4.37
CA LYS A 303 -15.66 -15.06 -3.93
C LYS A 303 -14.41 -14.20 -4.08
N PHE A 304 -14.25 -13.55 -5.24
CA PHE A 304 -13.18 -12.59 -5.46
C PHE A 304 -13.23 -11.44 -4.43
N PHE A 305 -14.38 -10.78 -4.30
CA PHE A 305 -14.50 -9.61 -3.42
C PHE A 305 -14.21 -9.95 -1.96
N ASN A 306 -14.67 -11.09 -1.45
CA ASN A 306 -14.34 -11.53 -0.10
C ASN A 306 -12.83 -11.74 0.08
N ALA A 307 -12.20 -12.45 -0.85
CA ALA A 307 -10.75 -12.69 -0.79
C ALA A 307 -9.93 -11.40 -0.94
N PHE A 308 -10.38 -10.49 -1.81
CA PHE A 308 -9.74 -9.18 -2.00
C PHE A 308 -9.78 -8.34 -0.73
N VAL A 309 -10.93 -8.28 -0.05
CA VAL A 309 -11.05 -7.56 1.23
C VAL A 309 -10.15 -8.17 2.30
N GLU A 310 -10.12 -9.51 2.42
CA GLU A 310 -9.23 -10.18 3.39
C GLU A 310 -7.75 -9.89 3.09
N ALA A 311 -7.34 -10.03 1.84
CA ALA A 311 -5.96 -9.79 1.42
C ALA A 311 -5.55 -8.31 1.56
N MET A 312 -6.45 -7.36 1.24
CA MET A 312 -6.22 -5.92 1.45
C MET A 312 -6.07 -5.58 2.92
N ASN A 313 -6.87 -6.16 3.81
CA ASN A 313 -6.73 -5.92 5.26
C ASN A 313 -5.42 -6.49 5.79
N ARG A 314 -4.99 -7.66 5.31
CA ARG A 314 -3.71 -8.24 5.68
C ARG A 314 -2.52 -7.45 5.15
N MET A 315 -2.57 -7.00 3.89
CA MET A 315 -1.58 -6.09 3.31
C MET A 315 -1.52 -4.79 4.09
N GLY A 316 -2.68 -4.23 4.45
CA GLY A 316 -2.79 -3.05 5.31
C GLY A 316 -2.16 -3.25 6.69
N ASN A 317 -1.97 -4.48 7.15
CA ASN A 317 -1.46 -4.79 8.49
C ASN A 317 0.05 -5.12 8.49
N ILE A 318 0.75 -4.91 7.37
CA ILE A 318 2.21 -5.08 7.27
C ILE A 318 2.90 -3.98 8.08
N THR A 319 3.59 -4.39 9.15
CA THR A 319 4.50 -3.60 10.00
C THR A 319 4.08 -2.14 10.26
N PRO A 320 2.85 -1.86 10.73
CA PRO A 320 2.39 -0.49 10.92
C PRO A 320 3.11 0.20 12.08
N LEU A 321 3.44 1.48 11.91
CA LEU A 321 3.78 2.36 13.04
C LEU A 321 2.49 2.69 13.80
N THR A 322 2.47 2.48 15.12
CA THR A 322 1.27 2.70 15.95
C THR A 322 1.60 3.39 17.27
N GLY A 323 0.57 3.85 17.99
CA GLY A 323 0.74 4.51 19.28
C GLY A 323 1.52 5.81 19.17
N THR A 324 2.75 5.84 19.67
CA THR A 324 3.65 7.02 19.61
C THR A 324 4.78 6.86 18.60
N GLN A 325 4.85 5.76 17.86
CA GLN A 325 5.86 5.52 16.83
C GLN A 325 5.58 6.38 15.59
N GLY A 326 6.59 7.01 15.00
CA GLY A 326 6.39 7.92 13.88
C GLY A 326 5.56 9.16 14.26
N GLN A 327 4.85 9.74 13.29
CA GLN A 327 4.13 11.01 13.47
C GLN A 327 2.76 11.04 12.79
N ILE A 328 2.02 12.13 12.97
CA ILE A 328 0.92 12.52 12.06
C ILE A 328 1.43 13.71 11.26
N ARG A 329 1.80 13.48 10.01
CA ARG A 329 2.29 14.54 9.12
C ARG A 329 1.17 15.47 8.74
N GLN A 330 1.43 16.78 8.75
CA GLN A 330 0.48 17.79 8.28
C GLN A 330 0.52 17.91 6.75
N ASN A 331 1.70 17.72 6.16
CA ASN A 331 1.93 17.62 4.73
C ASN A 331 2.56 16.25 4.42
N CYS A 332 1.91 15.45 3.55
CA CYS A 332 2.36 14.10 3.26
C CYS A 332 3.67 14.01 2.47
N ARG A 333 4.26 15.14 2.05
CA ARG A 333 5.53 15.18 1.32
C ARG A 333 6.74 15.37 2.21
N VAL A 334 6.56 15.84 3.44
CA VAL A 334 7.67 16.21 4.32
C VAL A 334 7.42 15.73 5.74
N VAL A 335 8.50 15.34 6.42
CA VAL A 335 8.48 15.08 7.87
C VAL A 335 8.17 16.41 8.57
N ASN A 336 7.36 16.41 9.64
CA ASN A 336 7.15 17.64 10.40
C ASN A 336 8.50 18.09 11.01
N SER A 337 8.81 19.38 10.98
CA SER A 337 9.99 19.91 11.65
C SER A 337 9.78 19.92 13.17
N ASN A 338 10.82 19.53 13.92
CA ASN A 338 10.88 19.85 15.36
C ASN A 338 11.20 21.34 15.49
N SER A 339 10.25 22.14 15.98
CA SER A 339 10.42 23.59 16.19
C SER A 339 11.51 23.95 17.19
N LEU A 340 12.08 22.99 17.91
CA LEU A 340 13.10 23.22 18.95
C LEU A 340 14.44 23.73 18.41
N LEU A 341 14.73 23.60 17.11
CA LEU A 341 15.93 24.18 16.52
C LEU A 341 15.78 25.67 16.17
N HIS A 342 14.55 26.18 16.04
CA HIS A 342 14.36 27.61 15.77
C HIS A 342 14.49 28.44 17.05
N ASP A 343 14.00 27.92 18.18
CA ASP A 343 14.11 28.58 19.48
C ASP A 343 15.56 28.66 20.00
N MET A 344 16.46 27.76 19.57
CA MET A 344 17.88 27.84 19.94
C MET A 344 18.67 28.86 19.10
N VAL A 345 18.25 29.16 17.86
CA VAL A 345 18.94 30.18 17.04
C VAL A 345 18.59 31.58 17.56
N GLU A 346 17.33 31.82 17.92
CA GLU A 346 16.94 33.11 18.52
C GLU A 346 17.57 33.34 19.92
N ILE A 347 17.79 32.29 20.71
CA ILE A 347 18.49 32.41 22.00
C ILE A 347 19.99 32.69 21.81
N VAL A 348 20.66 32.09 20.82
CA VAL A 348 22.09 32.31 20.59
C VAL A 348 22.35 33.72 20.01
N ASP A 349 21.44 34.25 19.19
CA ASP A 349 21.52 35.62 18.69
C ASP A 349 21.17 36.67 19.77
N PHE A 350 20.38 36.33 20.78
CA PHE A 350 20.11 37.21 21.92
C PHE A 350 21.29 37.29 22.89
N VAL A 351 21.97 36.16 23.16
CA VAL A 351 23.11 36.10 24.10
C VAL A 351 24.41 36.66 23.50
N THR A 352 24.51 36.80 22.17
CA THR A 352 25.65 37.44 21.50
C THR A 352 25.48 38.96 21.28
N SER A 353 24.33 39.53 21.65
CA SER A 353 24.07 40.98 21.58
C SER A 353 23.95 41.69 22.94
N MET A 354 24.18 40.97 24.05
CA MET A 354 24.49 41.54 25.38
C MET A 354 25.98 41.41 25.66
#